data_AF-A0A1V9Y3Q3-F1
#
_entry.id   AF-A0A1V9Y3Q3-F1
#
_cell.length_a   1.000
_cell.length_b   1.000
_cell.length_c   1.000
_cell.angle_alpha   90.00
_cell.angle_beta   90.00
_cell.angle_gamma   90.00
#
_symmetry.space_group_name_H-M   'P 1'
#
loop_
_entity.id
_entity.type
_entity.pdbx_description
1 polymer ?
#
loop_
_entity_poly.entity_id
_entity_poly.type
_entity_poly.pdbx_seq_one_letter_code
_entity_poly.pdbx_strand_id
1 'polypeptide(L)'
;MELVAFSKLSHTGRADILLCLVVEHPVSPAKQPVLLILGFFVEAWYLFRRDNCFSSESDLPECAPRQVCNRVDIYATPWVERQCRCPPGSGFNKQQLCPQTVDTEDGFSLSDRTRLFKTCEPVNVLPTCRYFRDITWTIKQTGVTSVSGATSSAGGSSSAMGRQTVNCVCPRNSVAYIARHEAIQDRDGTIQGFKYSFACSPQTRQTCGPSAPCRLFTVKRRRFVDEVNTNTLCECETGRRCPSQHTDESITPGSFFKEDHVKVFTGFCQPAKNISVSPVAWHS
;
A
#
# COMPACT_ATOMS: atom_id res chain seq x y z
N MET A 1 -17.90 21.26 -9.23
CA MET A 1 -17.33 20.54 -10.40
C MET A 1 -16.23 21.41 -10.96
N GLU A 2 -14.97 21.08 -10.67
CA GLU A 2 -13.82 21.69 -11.34
C GLU A 2 -13.36 20.73 -12.43
N LEU A 3 -13.54 21.15 -13.68
CA LEU A 3 -12.98 20.51 -14.87
C LEU A 3 -11.75 21.32 -15.25
N VAL A 4 -10.56 20.75 -15.07
CA VAL A 4 -9.33 21.33 -15.61
C VAL A 4 -8.97 20.54 -16.86
N ALA A 5 -9.29 21.10 -18.03
CA ALA A 5 -8.87 20.58 -19.33
C ALA A 5 -7.61 21.32 -19.79
N PHE A 6 -6.58 20.57 -20.20
CA PHE A 6 -5.42 21.12 -20.90
C PHE A 6 -5.34 20.56 -22.31
N SER A 7 -5.35 21.44 -23.31
CA SER A 7 -5.01 21.12 -24.70
C SER A 7 -3.50 21.28 -24.90
N LYS A 8 -2.84 20.27 -25.47
CA LYS A 8 -1.47 20.38 -25.97
C LYS A 8 -1.51 20.38 -27.50
N LEU A 9 -1.01 21.43 -28.14
CA LEU A 9 -0.74 21.40 -29.58
C LEU A 9 0.49 20.50 -29.81
N SER A 10 0.30 19.42 -30.55
CA SER A 10 1.39 18.62 -31.13
C SER A 10 1.81 19.23 -32.47
N HIS A 11 3.11 19.15 -32.79
CA HIS A 11 3.73 19.66 -34.02
C HIS A 11 3.32 18.88 -35.31
N THR A 12 2.24 18.09 -35.24
CA THR A 12 1.64 17.34 -36.36
C THR A 12 0.11 17.40 -36.39
N GLY A 13 -0.53 18.32 -35.66
CA GLY A 13 -1.95 18.66 -35.89
C GLY A 13 -2.99 17.62 -35.46
N ARG A 14 -2.66 16.67 -34.57
CA ARG A 14 -3.64 15.84 -33.85
C ARG A 14 -3.53 16.09 -32.34
N ALA A 15 -4.67 16.38 -31.72
CA ALA A 15 -4.80 16.58 -30.29
C ALA A 15 -5.17 15.25 -29.62
N ASP A 16 -4.23 14.67 -28.86
CA ASP A 16 -4.53 13.54 -27.97
C ASP A 16 -4.86 14.08 -26.58
N ILE A 17 -6.08 13.79 -26.11
CA ILE A 17 -6.59 14.17 -24.80
C ILE A 17 -6.11 13.11 -23.80
N LEU A 18 -5.26 13.51 -22.85
CA LEU A 18 -4.81 12.64 -21.75
C LEU A 18 -5.86 12.64 -20.63
N LEU A 19 -6.72 11.62 -20.60
CA LEU A 19 -7.62 11.34 -19.47
C LEU A 19 -6.95 10.34 -18.52
N CYS A 20 -6.65 10.75 -17.29
CA CYS A 20 -6.51 9.81 -16.19
C CYS A 20 -7.92 9.36 -15.77
N LEU A 21 -8.38 8.23 -16.31
CA LEU A 21 -9.64 7.62 -15.88
C LEU A 21 -9.44 6.95 -14.52
N VAL A 22 -9.96 7.58 -13.47
CA VAL A 22 -10.57 6.82 -12.38
C VAL A 22 -11.91 6.35 -12.94
N VAL A 23 -12.10 5.03 -13.05
CA VAL A 23 -13.39 4.47 -13.46
C VAL A 23 -14.35 4.62 -12.29
N GLU A 24 -15.01 5.77 -12.21
CA GLU A 24 -16.32 5.88 -11.60
C GLU A 24 -17.36 5.63 -12.69
N HIS A 25 -18.37 4.80 -12.43
CA HIS A 25 -19.53 4.66 -13.29
C HIS A 25 -20.56 5.75 -12.95
N PRO A 26 -21.01 6.59 -13.90
CA PRO A 26 -22.27 7.30 -13.73
C PRO A 26 -23.22 7.16 -14.94
N VAL A 27 -24.50 7.16 -14.59
CA VAL A 27 -25.69 7.19 -15.45
C VAL A 27 -25.79 8.55 -16.19
N SER A 28 -26.14 8.48 -17.47
CA SER A 28 -26.35 9.53 -18.49
C SER A 28 -27.49 10.56 -18.16
N PRO A 29 -27.77 11.60 -18.97
CA PRO A 29 -26.93 12.71 -19.49
C PRO A 29 -27.56 14.11 -19.26
N ALA A 30 -26.79 15.21 -19.39
CA ALA A 30 -27.13 16.38 -20.25
C ALA A 30 -26.26 17.65 -20.04
N LYS A 31 -25.77 18.18 -21.19
CA LYS A 31 -25.43 19.57 -21.59
C LYS A 31 -24.03 20.18 -21.29
N GLN A 32 -23.38 20.58 -22.39
CA GLN A 32 -22.18 21.45 -22.54
C GLN A 32 -22.60 22.90 -22.98
N PRO A 33 -21.69 23.84 -23.38
CA PRO A 33 -20.77 24.64 -22.55
C PRO A 33 -20.81 26.16 -22.90
N VAL A 34 -20.13 27.03 -22.14
CA VAL A 34 -19.71 28.37 -22.62
C VAL A 34 -18.27 28.68 -22.16
N LEU A 35 -17.49 29.13 -23.14
CA LEU A 35 -16.06 29.45 -23.16
C LEU A 35 -15.85 30.94 -22.88
N LEU A 36 -14.92 31.33 -22.00
CA LEU A 36 -14.23 32.63 -22.10
C LEU A 36 -12.80 32.53 -21.54
N ILE A 37 -11.86 32.96 -22.39
CA ILE A 37 -10.41 33.04 -22.19
C ILE A 37 -10.07 34.43 -21.62
N LEU A 38 -8.96 34.53 -20.85
CA LEU A 38 -7.96 35.62 -20.73
C LEU A 38 -7.25 35.38 -19.38
N GLY A 39 -5.97 35.02 -19.28
CA GLY A 39 -4.77 35.77 -19.68
C GLY A 39 -3.91 35.97 -18.41
N PHE A 40 -2.58 35.84 -18.52
CA PHE A 40 -1.55 35.97 -17.46
C PHE A 40 -1.29 34.75 -16.57
N PHE A 41 -0.17 34.07 -16.79
CA PHE A 41 0.88 33.73 -15.81
C PHE A 41 1.92 32.82 -16.52
N VAL A 42 2.88 33.46 -17.20
CA VAL A 42 4.10 32.81 -17.68
C VAL A 42 5.16 33.15 -16.63
N GLU A 43 5.56 32.15 -15.83
CA GLU A 43 6.81 32.01 -15.04
C GLU A 43 6.58 31.00 -13.89
N ALA A 44 6.34 29.73 -14.25
CA ALA A 44 6.45 28.57 -13.33
C ALA A 44 6.40 27.24 -14.11
N TRP A 45 7.05 27.16 -15.28
CA TRP A 45 7.03 25.96 -16.13
C TRP A 45 8.39 25.27 -16.14
N TYR A 46 8.90 24.87 -14.97
CA TYR A 46 9.93 23.84 -14.86
C TYR A 46 9.89 23.26 -13.45
N LEU A 47 9.08 22.22 -13.24
CA LEU A 47 9.22 21.15 -12.23
C LEU A 47 8.00 20.22 -12.31
N PHE A 48 7.66 19.72 -13.49
CA PHE A 48 6.76 18.57 -13.59
C PHE A 48 7.59 17.32 -13.32
N ARG A 49 7.76 17.01 -12.03
CA ARG A 49 8.40 15.80 -11.54
C ARG A 49 7.60 14.61 -12.06
N ARG A 50 8.23 13.84 -12.95
CA ARG A 50 7.72 12.62 -13.55
C ARG A 50 7.69 11.53 -12.48
N ASP A 51 6.69 11.60 -11.60
CA ASP A 51 6.39 10.53 -10.67
C ASP A 51 5.84 9.37 -11.51
N ASN A 52 6.62 8.30 -11.65
CA ASN A 52 6.23 7.07 -12.33
C ASN A 52 5.12 6.37 -11.52
N CYS A 53 3.90 6.90 -11.62
CA CYS A 53 2.71 6.06 -11.58
C CYS A 53 2.65 5.36 -12.93
N PHE A 54 2.76 4.04 -12.95
CA PHE A 54 2.40 3.28 -14.14
C PHE A 54 0.94 3.60 -14.48
N SER A 55 0.73 4.30 -15.58
CA SER A 55 -0.59 4.75 -16.03
C SER A 55 -1.40 3.63 -16.67
N SER A 56 -0.74 2.53 -17.04
CA SER A 56 -1.35 1.42 -17.78
C SER A 56 -0.77 0.06 -17.39
N GLU A 57 -1.55 -1.01 -17.58
CA GLU A 57 -1.10 -2.40 -17.37
C GLU A 57 0.16 -2.74 -18.18
N SER A 58 0.29 -2.19 -19.39
CA SER A 58 1.42 -2.43 -20.29
C SER A 58 2.76 -1.96 -19.73
N ASP A 59 2.76 -1.00 -18.81
CA ASP A 59 3.99 -0.44 -18.26
C ASP A 59 4.56 -1.31 -17.11
N LEU A 60 3.76 -2.25 -16.59
CA LEU A 60 4.17 -3.15 -15.53
C LEU A 60 5.06 -4.28 -16.09
N PRO A 61 6.16 -4.64 -15.38
CA PRO A 61 7.00 -5.77 -15.76
C PRO A 61 6.25 -7.09 -15.56
N GLU A 62 6.73 -8.17 -16.17
CA GLU A 62 6.24 -9.51 -15.89
C GLU A 62 6.72 -10.00 -14.52
N CYS A 63 5.85 -10.72 -13.82
CA CYS A 63 6.16 -11.29 -12.51
C CYS A 63 7.16 -12.45 -12.64
N ALA A 64 8.16 -12.48 -11.77
CA ALA A 64 8.96 -13.68 -11.56
C ALA A 64 8.16 -14.74 -10.77
N PRO A 65 8.61 -16.00 -10.75
CA PRO A 65 7.98 -17.05 -9.95
C PRO A 65 7.83 -16.65 -8.49
N ARG A 66 6.67 -16.96 -7.89
CA ARG A 66 6.30 -16.60 -6.51
C ARG A 66 6.39 -15.10 -6.17
N GLN A 67 6.38 -14.22 -7.16
CA GLN A 67 6.37 -12.79 -6.94
C GLN A 67 4.95 -12.33 -6.59
N VAL A 68 4.85 -11.38 -5.66
CA VAL A 68 3.59 -10.68 -5.37
C VAL A 68 3.25 -9.80 -6.57
N CYS A 69 2.08 -10.02 -7.16
CA CYS A 69 1.62 -9.30 -8.34
C CYS A 69 0.75 -8.10 -7.98
N ASN A 70 -0.07 -8.19 -6.92
CA ASN A 70 -0.83 -7.09 -6.35
C ASN A 70 -0.70 -7.05 -4.83
N ARG A 71 -0.75 -5.85 -4.25
CA ARG A 71 -1.01 -5.63 -2.83
C ARG A 71 -2.39 -5.01 -2.68
N VAL A 72 -3.25 -5.63 -1.89
CA VAL A 72 -4.56 -5.09 -1.56
C VAL A 72 -4.51 -4.60 -0.12
N ASP A 73 -4.69 -3.30 0.08
CA ASP A 73 -4.82 -2.74 1.42
C ASP A 73 -6.30 -2.71 1.79
N ILE A 74 -6.63 -3.23 2.96
CA ILE A 74 -8.01 -3.36 3.48
C ILE A 74 -8.21 -2.58 4.79
N TYR A 75 -7.30 -1.66 5.13
CA TYR A 75 -7.37 -0.88 6.35
C TYR A 75 -8.61 0.04 6.42
N ALA A 76 -8.93 0.68 5.30
CA ALA A 76 -10.08 1.57 5.13
C ALA A 76 -10.87 1.12 3.88
N THR A 77 -11.25 2.04 3.01
CA THR A 77 -11.77 1.68 1.67
C THR A 77 -10.70 0.88 0.92
N PRO A 78 -10.98 -0.37 0.53
CA PRO A 78 -9.97 -1.22 -0.08
C PRO A 78 -9.42 -0.63 -1.38
N TRP A 79 -8.11 -0.75 -1.58
CA TRP A 79 -7.44 -0.30 -2.80
C TRP A 79 -6.30 -1.24 -3.18
N VAL A 80 -5.93 -1.22 -4.47
CA VAL A 80 -4.98 -2.16 -5.07
C VAL A 80 -3.73 -1.44 -5.55
N GLU A 81 -2.56 -1.88 -5.10
CA GLU A 81 -1.25 -1.49 -5.62
C GLU A 81 -0.71 -2.59 -6.54
N ARG A 82 -0.69 -2.33 -7.85
CA ARG A 82 -0.18 -3.29 -8.85
C ARG A 82 1.35 -3.27 -8.89
N GLN A 83 1.96 -4.45 -8.93
CA GLN A 83 3.42 -4.63 -8.91
C GLN A 83 3.96 -5.18 -10.24
N CYS A 84 3.28 -6.16 -10.83
CA CYS A 84 3.70 -6.83 -12.06
C CYS A 84 2.53 -7.57 -12.73
N ARG A 85 2.68 -7.93 -14.00
CA ARG A 85 1.74 -8.75 -14.78
C ARG A 85 2.05 -10.23 -14.65
N CYS A 86 1.04 -11.06 -14.43
CA CYS A 86 1.23 -12.50 -14.39
C CYS A 86 1.58 -13.04 -15.80
N PRO A 87 2.56 -13.95 -15.90
CA PRO A 87 2.88 -14.57 -17.19
C PRO A 87 1.72 -15.44 -17.67
N PRO A 88 1.57 -15.63 -18.99
CA PRO A 88 0.50 -16.44 -19.55
C PRO A 88 0.54 -17.88 -19.00
N GLY A 89 -0.61 -18.41 -18.63
CA GLY A 89 -0.75 -19.77 -18.10
C GLY A 89 -0.43 -19.95 -16.61
N SER A 90 0.01 -18.90 -15.90
CA SER A 90 0.37 -18.98 -14.46
C SER A 90 -0.76 -18.70 -13.47
N GLY A 91 -1.96 -18.32 -13.93
CA GLY A 91 -3.03 -17.77 -13.08
C GLY A 91 -4.22 -18.69 -12.78
N PHE A 92 -5.11 -18.17 -11.93
CA PHE A 92 -6.44 -18.70 -11.59
C PHE A 92 -7.21 -19.04 -12.88
N ASN A 93 -7.64 -20.28 -13.05
CA ASN A 93 -8.39 -20.75 -14.23
C ASN A 93 -7.70 -20.48 -15.60
N LYS A 94 -6.35 -20.50 -15.66
CA LYS A 94 -5.55 -20.12 -16.85
C LYS A 94 -5.74 -18.66 -17.30
N GLN A 95 -6.43 -17.84 -16.51
CA GLN A 95 -6.58 -16.42 -16.78
C GLN A 95 -5.29 -15.71 -16.39
N GLN A 96 -4.81 -14.82 -17.27
CA GLN A 96 -3.54 -14.09 -17.13
C GLN A 96 -3.60 -12.96 -16.07
N LEU A 97 -4.73 -12.79 -15.38
CA LEU A 97 -5.00 -11.65 -14.53
C LEU A 97 -4.61 -11.96 -13.08
N CYS A 98 -3.79 -11.07 -12.50
CA CYS A 98 -3.49 -11.14 -11.06
C CYS A 98 -4.77 -10.87 -10.24
N PRO A 99 -5.07 -11.67 -9.22
CA PRO A 99 -6.25 -11.45 -8.36
C PRO A 99 -6.28 -10.05 -7.74
N GLN A 100 -7.48 -9.48 -7.60
CA GLN A 100 -7.72 -8.14 -7.04
C GLN A 100 -8.78 -8.13 -5.93
N THR A 101 -9.33 -9.30 -5.59
CA THR A 101 -10.39 -9.44 -4.60
C THR A 101 -9.86 -9.15 -3.19
N VAL A 102 -10.76 -8.76 -2.28
CA VAL A 102 -10.44 -8.67 -0.84
C VAL A 102 -10.55 -10.02 -0.12
N ASP A 103 -10.85 -11.09 -0.86
CA ASP A 103 -10.99 -12.43 -0.32
C ASP A 103 -9.62 -13.01 0.07
N THR A 104 -9.53 -13.55 1.28
CA THR A 104 -8.35 -14.24 1.81
C THR A 104 -8.31 -15.72 1.45
N GLU A 105 -9.46 -16.31 1.08
CA GLU A 105 -9.63 -17.74 0.83
C GLU A 105 -9.66 -18.09 -0.66
N ASP A 106 -9.34 -17.12 -1.54
CA ASP A 106 -9.28 -17.30 -2.99
C ASP A 106 -8.19 -18.29 -3.45
N GLY A 107 -7.29 -18.71 -2.54
CA GLY A 107 -6.20 -19.64 -2.82
C GLY A 107 -4.94 -18.98 -3.41
N PHE A 108 -4.94 -17.66 -3.59
CA PHE A 108 -3.83 -16.87 -4.18
C PHE A 108 -3.40 -15.71 -3.27
N SER A 109 -3.84 -15.72 -2.01
CA SER A 109 -3.66 -14.62 -1.06
C SER A 109 -2.82 -15.03 0.14
N LEU A 110 -1.88 -14.16 0.51
CA LEU A 110 -1.26 -14.16 1.83
C LEU A 110 -1.72 -12.94 2.60
N SER A 111 -2.26 -13.12 3.80
CA SER A 111 -2.66 -12.02 4.69
C SER A 111 -1.56 -11.69 5.69
N ASP A 112 -1.22 -10.41 5.84
CA ASP A 112 -0.46 -9.89 6.99
C ASP A 112 -1.08 -8.56 7.42
N ARG A 113 -1.49 -8.49 8.70
CA ARG A 113 -2.17 -7.32 9.27
C ARG A 113 -3.36 -6.87 8.40
N THR A 114 -3.26 -5.71 7.77
CA THR A 114 -4.31 -5.05 6.95
C THR A 114 -4.01 -5.14 5.46
N ARG A 115 -3.10 -6.02 5.05
CA ARG A 115 -2.68 -6.19 3.65
C ARG A 115 -2.87 -7.62 3.21
N LEU A 116 -3.32 -7.77 1.97
CA LEU A 116 -3.32 -9.01 1.22
C LEU A 116 -2.26 -8.92 0.13
N PHE A 117 -1.38 -9.91 0.09
CA PHE A 117 -0.39 -10.07 -0.98
C PHE A 117 -0.90 -11.13 -1.94
N LYS A 118 -1.21 -10.73 -3.17
CA LYS A 118 -1.72 -11.61 -4.21
C LYS A 118 -0.57 -12.16 -5.05
N THR A 119 -0.59 -13.45 -5.33
CA THR A 119 0.38 -14.13 -6.19
C THR A 119 -0.28 -14.62 -7.48
N CYS A 120 0.52 -14.80 -8.53
CA CYS A 120 0.04 -15.40 -9.77
C CYS A 120 -0.25 -16.90 -9.57
N GLU A 121 0.64 -17.57 -8.84
CA GLU A 121 0.56 -18.99 -8.53
C GLU A 121 -0.24 -19.23 -7.23
N PRO A 122 -0.90 -20.40 -7.07
CA PRO A 122 -1.61 -20.74 -5.84
C PRO A 122 -0.69 -20.72 -4.61
N VAL A 123 -1.16 -20.24 -3.46
CA VAL A 123 -0.34 -20.20 -2.23
C VAL A 123 -0.28 -21.54 -1.50
N ASN A 124 -1.19 -22.47 -1.80
CA ASN A 124 -1.25 -23.80 -1.17
C ASN A 124 -0.06 -24.71 -1.54
N VAL A 125 0.68 -24.40 -2.61
CA VAL A 125 1.90 -25.13 -2.99
C VAL A 125 3.11 -24.70 -2.18
N LEU A 126 3.02 -23.57 -1.47
CA LEU A 126 4.09 -23.06 -0.63
C LEU A 126 4.10 -23.78 0.72
N PRO A 127 5.29 -24.13 1.26
CA PRO A 127 5.37 -24.72 2.58
C PRO A 127 4.96 -23.72 3.67
N THR A 128 4.60 -24.21 4.86
CA THR A 128 4.40 -23.36 6.03
C THR A 128 5.75 -23.00 6.67
N CYS A 129 5.98 -21.71 6.93
CA CYS A 129 7.21 -21.22 7.57
C CYS A 129 7.30 -21.65 9.04
N ARG A 130 8.52 -21.97 9.50
CA ARG A 130 8.83 -22.17 10.92
C ARG A 130 9.18 -20.81 11.54
N TYR A 131 8.57 -20.51 12.69
CA TYR A 131 8.74 -19.23 13.39
C TYR A 131 10.22 -18.86 13.59
N PHE A 132 10.52 -17.58 13.41
CA PHE A 132 11.83 -16.95 13.62
C PHE A 132 13.00 -17.45 12.76
N ARG A 133 12.87 -18.62 12.09
CA ARG A 133 13.92 -19.25 11.31
C ARG A 133 13.72 -19.07 9.81
N ASP A 134 12.55 -19.39 9.31
CA ASP A 134 12.30 -19.40 7.87
C ASP A 134 11.89 -18.00 7.39
N ILE A 135 12.35 -17.64 6.18
CA ILE A 135 12.07 -16.35 5.56
C ILE A 135 10.79 -16.46 4.72
N THR A 136 9.70 -15.85 5.17
CA THR A 136 8.40 -15.85 4.47
C THR A 136 8.47 -15.17 3.11
N TRP A 137 9.08 -13.98 3.05
CA TRP A 137 9.30 -13.28 1.79
C TRP A 137 10.51 -12.37 1.86
N THR A 138 10.96 -11.94 0.69
CA THR A 138 12.03 -10.96 0.54
C THR A 138 11.56 -9.81 -0.31
N ILE A 139 11.99 -8.59 0.01
CA ILE A 139 11.77 -7.39 -0.80
C ILE A 139 13.13 -6.91 -1.29
N LYS A 140 13.33 -6.89 -2.60
CA LYS A 140 14.53 -6.32 -3.23
C LYS A 140 14.21 -4.94 -3.80
N GLN A 141 14.95 -3.93 -3.37
CA GLN A 141 14.89 -2.57 -3.89
C GLN A 141 16.19 -2.29 -4.62
N THR A 142 16.17 -2.34 -5.94
CA THR A 142 17.31 -2.07 -6.83
C THR A 142 17.15 -0.70 -7.47
N GLY A 143 18.23 0.07 -7.62
CA GLY A 143 18.20 1.42 -8.21
C GLY A 143 18.47 2.56 -7.21
N VAL A 144 19.03 2.25 -6.04
CA VAL A 144 19.52 3.27 -5.10
C VAL A 144 21.01 3.49 -5.36
N THR A 145 21.36 4.08 -6.50
CA THR A 145 22.71 4.60 -6.72
C THR A 145 22.84 5.92 -5.98
N SER A 146 23.12 5.86 -4.68
CA SER A 146 23.75 6.96 -3.96
C SER A 146 25.26 6.84 -4.13
N VAL A 147 25.78 7.34 -5.25
CA VAL A 147 27.21 7.63 -5.39
C VAL A 147 27.38 9.14 -5.40
N SER A 148 27.72 9.65 -4.22
CA SER A 148 28.56 10.79 -3.89
C SER A 148 28.84 11.84 -4.99
N GLY A 149 28.41 13.09 -4.73
CA GLY A 149 29.15 14.27 -5.23
C GLY A 149 28.59 15.04 -6.42
N ALA A 150 27.33 14.83 -6.79
CA ALA A 150 26.60 15.77 -7.64
C ALA A 150 25.29 16.13 -6.95
N THR A 151 25.01 17.43 -6.86
CA THR A 151 23.76 18.06 -6.44
C THR A 151 22.58 17.47 -7.21
N SER A 152 22.17 16.29 -6.78
CA SER A 152 20.94 15.62 -7.14
C SER A 152 20.18 15.50 -5.84
N SER A 153 19.13 16.30 -5.74
CA SER A 153 18.13 16.24 -4.69
C SER A 153 17.40 14.89 -4.76
N ALA A 154 18.11 13.84 -4.32
CA ALA A 154 17.57 12.54 -3.96
C ALA A 154 16.82 12.67 -2.63
N GLY A 155 15.79 13.52 -2.62
CA GLY A 155 14.70 13.41 -1.67
C GLY A 155 13.97 12.12 -1.96
N GLY A 156 13.85 11.27 -0.93
CA GLY A 156 13.27 9.92 -0.98
C GLY A 156 11.97 9.89 -1.79
N SER A 157 12.08 9.49 -3.05
CA SER A 157 10.94 9.30 -3.92
C SER A 157 10.63 7.80 -3.93
N SER A 158 9.60 7.45 -3.15
CA SER A 158 9.01 6.13 -3.11
C SER A 158 8.48 5.74 -4.49
N SER A 159 9.26 4.96 -5.22
CA SER A 159 8.83 3.83 -6.08
C SER A 159 10.06 3.20 -6.76
N ALA A 160 11.10 2.86 -5.99
CA ALA A 160 11.96 1.75 -6.41
C ALA A 160 11.08 0.50 -6.32
N MET A 161 10.51 0.06 -7.45
CA MET A 161 9.56 -1.06 -7.52
C MET A 161 10.18 -2.27 -6.83
N GLY A 162 9.78 -2.49 -5.58
CA GLY A 162 10.38 -3.47 -4.71
C GLY A 162 9.87 -4.84 -5.12
N ARG A 163 10.72 -5.69 -5.69
CA ARG A 163 10.32 -7.05 -6.07
C ARG A 163 10.15 -7.88 -4.80
N GLN A 164 8.90 -8.17 -4.44
CA GLN A 164 8.54 -9.00 -3.29
C GLN A 164 8.36 -10.45 -3.72
N THR A 165 9.24 -11.34 -3.28
CA THR A 165 9.20 -12.78 -3.59
C THR A 165 8.83 -13.57 -2.35
N VAL A 166 7.80 -14.41 -2.45
CA VAL A 166 7.30 -15.27 -1.38
C VAL A 166 8.00 -16.63 -1.43
N ASN A 167 8.40 -17.16 -0.27
CA ASN A 167 9.05 -18.46 -0.15
C ASN A 167 8.23 -19.48 0.62
N CYS A 168 7.48 -19.05 1.64
CA CYS A 168 6.64 -19.89 2.49
C CYS A 168 5.48 -19.06 3.07
N VAL A 169 4.42 -19.72 3.54
CA VAL A 169 3.26 -19.08 4.16
C VAL A 169 3.45 -19.06 5.67
N CYS A 170 3.27 -17.91 6.31
CA CYS A 170 3.34 -17.86 7.76
C CYS A 170 2.18 -18.65 8.41
N PRO A 171 2.39 -19.28 9.59
CA PRO A 171 1.31 -19.95 10.30
C PRO A 171 0.14 -19.00 10.62
N ARG A 172 -1.05 -19.54 10.90
CA ARG A 172 -2.20 -18.72 11.33
C ARG A 172 -1.88 -17.92 12.59
N ASN A 173 -2.45 -16.72 12.73
CA ASN A 173 -2.24 -15.80 13.86
C ASN A 173 -0.76 -15.41 14.07
N SER A 174 -0.07 -15.17 12.95
CA SER A 174 1.31 -14.70 12.96
C SER A 174 1.42 -13.35 12.25
N VAL A 175 2.55 -12.70 12.48
CA VAL A 175 2.88 -11.43 11.88
C VAL A 175 4.27 -11.51 11.26
N ALA A 176 4.43 -10.92 10.08
CA ALA A 176 5.73 -10.79 9.46
C ALA A 176 6.52 -9.61 10.05
N TYR A 177 7.82 -9.84 10.29
CA TYR A 177 8.77 -8.83 10.76
C TYR A 177 10.08 -8.90 9.97
N ILE A 178 10.84 -7.80 9.92
CA ILE A 178 12.13 -7.75 9.25
C ILE A 178 13.16 -8.53 10.08
N ALA A 179 13.64 -9.65 9.56
CA ALA A 179 14.63 -10.50 10.21
C ALA A 179 16.06 -10.15 9.80
N ARG A 180 16.26 -9.69 8.55
CA ARG A 180 17.58 -9.36 8.01
C ARG A 180 17.47 -8.27 6.96
N HIS A 181 18.44 -7.36 6.93
CA HIS A 181 18.68 -6.44 5.81
C HIS A 181 20.08 -6.69 5.25
N GLU A 182 20.23 -6.61 3.94
CA GLU A 182 21.50 -6.82 3.25
C GLU A 182 21.64 -5.82 2.10
N ALA A 183 22.85 -5.27 1.92
CA ALA A 183 23.16 -4.52 0.71
C ALA A 183 23.33 -5.48 -0.47
N ILE A 184 22.78 -5.11 -1.61
CA ILE A 184 23.00 -5.78 -2.90
C ILE A 184 24.21 -5.08 -3.52
N GLN A 185 25.35 -5.76 -3.58
CA GLN A 185 26.57 -5.22 -4.18
C GLN A 185 26.74 -5.77 -5.60
N ASP A 186 27.25 -4.91 -6.49
CA ASP A 186 27.75 -5.33 -7.79
C ASP A 186 29.11 -6.04 -7.68
N ARG A 187 29.60 -6.58 -8.80
CA ARG A 187 30.93 -7.19 -8.90
C ARG A 187 32.06 -6.26 -8.46
N ASP A 188 31.89 -4.95 -8.65
CA ASP A 188 32.86 -3.92 -8.27
C ASP A 188 32.69 -3.44 -6.82
N GLY A 189 31.82 -4.08 -6.03
CA GLY A 189 31.54 -3.71 -4.64
C GLY A 189 30.58 -2.52 -4.47
N THR A 190 30.14 -1.90 -5.58
CA THR A 190 29.19 -0.78 -5.56
C THR A 190 27.81 -1.25 -5.10
N ILE A 191 27.19 -0.53 -4.15
CA ILE A 191 25.84 -0.85 -3.66
C ILE A 191 24.82 -0.49 -4.74
N GLN A 192 24.12 -1.49 -5.28
CA GLN A 192 23.03 -1.33 -6.25
C GLN A 192 21.64 -1.27 -5.62
N GLY A 193 21.53 -1.67 -4.35
CA GLY A 193 20.23 -1.72 -3.67
C GLY A 193 20.26 -2.42 -2.33
N PHE A 194 19.07 -2.70 -1.80
CA PHE A 194 18.89 -3.40 -0.53
C PHE A 194 17.92 -4.57 -0.68
N LYS A 195 18.16 -5.62 0.11
CA LYS A 195 17.29 -6.77 0.26
C LYS A 195 16.84 -6.86 1.72
N TYR A 196 15.54 -6.83 1.92
CA TYR A 196 14.90 -7.03 3.23
C TYR A 196 14.28 -8.43 3.27
N SER A 197 14.66 -9.22 4.27
CA SER A 197 14.14 -10.56 4.49
C SER A 197 13.23 -10.57 5.69
N PHE A 198 12.03 -11.14 5.54
CA PHE A 198 11.00 -11.15 6.56
C PHE A 198 10.80 -12.57 7.10
N ALA A 199 10.66 -12.69 8.42
CA ALA A 199 10.32 -13.96 9.08
C ALA A 199 8.96 -13.82 9.79
N CYS A 200 8.41 -14.95 10.22
CA CYS A 200 7.13 -14.99 10.93
C CYS A 200 7.36 -15.01 12.45
N SER A 201 6.57 -14.21 13.17
CA SER A 201 6.47 -14.26 14.63
C SER A 201 5.05 -14.63 15.03
N PRO A 202 4.83 -15.49 16.06
CA PRO A 202 3.52 -15.67 16.64
C PRO A 202 3.04 -14.34 17.23
N GLN A 203 1.74 -14.07 17.12
CA GLN A 203 1.14 -12.91 17.76
C GLN A 203 0.86 -13.25 19.23
N THR A 204 1.71 -12.77 20.14
CA THR A 204 1.53 -12.96 21.58
C THR A 204 0.50 -12.00 22.13
N ARG A 205 -0.40 -12.52 22.98
CA ARG A 205 -1.44 -11.75 23.65
C ARG A 205 -0.94 -11.29 25.01
N GLN A 206 -0.27 -10.14 25.04
CA GLN A 206 0.12 -9.50 26.29
C GLN A 206 -0.92 -8.44 26.67
N THR A 207 -1.32 -8.40 27.93
CA THR A 207 -2.21 -7.37 28.45
C THR A 207 -1.48 -6.03 28.50
N CYS A 208 -2.17 -4.94 28.17
CA CYS A 208 -1.59 -3.60 28.26
C CYS A 208 -1.27 -3.20 29.70
N GLY A 209 -0.09 -2.61 29.92
CA GLY A 209 0.22 -1.93 31.18
C GLY A 209 -0.64 -0.67 31.38
N PRO A 210 -0.70 -0.12 32.61
CA PRO A 210 -1.45 1.10 32.89
C PRO A 210 -1.00 2.24 31.97
N SER A 211 -1.95 2.88 31.29
CA SER A 211 -1.71 3.98 30.33
C SER A 211 -0.72 3.66 29.20
N ALA A 212 -0.40 2.38 28.97
CA ALA A 212 0.43 1.97 27.85
C ALA A 212 -0.36 2.12 26.53
N PRO A 213 0.33 2.49 25.44
CA PRO A 213 -0.30 2.48 24.12
C PRO A 213 -0.64 1.05 23.70
N CYS A 214 -1.84 0.85 23.15
CA CYS A 214 -2.29 -0.45 22.70
C CYS A 214 -2.08 -0.68 21.20
N ARG A 215 -1.98 0.40 20.41
CA ARG A 215 -1.74 0.34 18.96
C ARG A 215 -1.02 1.58 18.45
N LEU A 216 -0.13 1.38 17.49
CA LEU A 216 0.52 2.46 16.72
C LEU A 216 0.01 2.43 15.29
N PHE A 217 -0.17 3.61 14.72
CA PHE A 217 -0.53 3.80 13.31
C PHE A 217 0.55 4.63 12.64
N THR A 218 1.12 4.13 11.56
CA THR A 218 2.02 4.87 10.68
C THR A 218 1.27 5.17 9.40
N VAL A 219 0.94 6.43 9.18
CA VAL A 219 0.12 6.91 8.07
C VAL A 219 1.03 7.63 7.08
N LYS A 220 1.16 7.08 5.88
CA LYS A 220 1.85 7.71 4.76
C LYS A 220 0.81 8.21 3.77
N ARG A 221 0.75 9.53 3.59
CA ARG A 221 -0.22 10.13 2.67
C ARG A 221 0.22 9.94 1.21
N ARG A 222 -0.60 9.29 0.40
CA ARG A 222 -0.45 9.25 -1.07
C ARG A 222 -1.37 10.29 -1.72
N ARG A 223 -1.35 10.39 -3.05
CA ARG A 223 -2.12 11.40 -3.79
C ARG A 223 -3.64 11.32 -3.53
N PHE A 224 -4.18 10.11 -3.41
CA PHE A 224 -5.64 9.88 -3.30
C PHE A 224 -6.06 8.96 -2.14
N VAL A 225 -5.10 8.30 -1.49
CA VAL A 225 -5.34 7.34 -0.40
C VAL A 225 -4.28 7.50 0.69
N ASP A 226 -4.63 7.15 1.91
CA ASP A 226 -3.66 7.03 3.00
C ASP A 226 -3.20 5.57 3.11
N GLU A 227 -1.90 5.34 2.97
CA GLU A 227 -1.30 4.05 3.21
C GLU A 227 -1.01 3.93 4.71
N VAL A 228 -1.66 2.98 5.39
CA VAL A 228 -1.56 2.86 6.84
C VAL A 228 -0.93 1.53 7.24
N ASN A 229 0.03 1.59 8.16
CA ASN A 229 0.58 0.41 8.82
C ASN A 229 0.16 0.43 10.30
N THR A 230 -0.47 -0.64 10.75
CA THR A 230 -0.95 -0.79 12.13
C THR A 230 -0.10 -1.78 12.91
N ASN A 231 0.38 -1.38 14.08
CA ASN A 231 1.10 -2.27 14.99
C ASN A 231 0.35 -2.38 16.32
N THR A 232 -0.25 -3.55 16.57
CA THR A 232 -0.91 -3.83 17.86
C THR A 232 0.15 -4.24 18.87
N LEU A 233 0.23 -3.50 19.97
CA LEU A 233 1.27 -3.67 20.98
C LEU A 233 0.82 -4.62 22.10
N CYS A 234 -0.44 -4.53 22.50
CA CYS A 234 -1.03 -5.29 23.60
C CYS A 234 -2.55 -5.35 23.48
N GLU A 235 -3.17 -6.25 24.24
CA GLU A 235 -4.62 -6.38 24.37
C GLU A 235 -5.11 -5.60 25.58
N CYS A 236 -6.20 -4.84 25.40
CA CYS A 236 -6.81 -4.10 26.49
C CYS A 236 -7.53 -5.04 27.46
N GLU A 237 -7.56 -4.66 28.74
CA GLU A 237 -8.35 -5.35 29.76
C GLU A 237 -9.86 -5.35 29.45
N THR A 238 -10.58 -6.27 30.09
CA THR A 238 -12.03 -6.42 29.94
C THR A 238 -12.78 -5.10 30.14
N GLY A 239 -13.71 -4.80 29.24
CA GLY A 239 -14.48 -3.55 29.26
C GLY A 239 -13.75 -2.35 28.64
N ARG A 240 -12.50 -2.51 28.21
CA ARG A 240 -11.77 -1.54 27.39
C ARG A 240 -11.53 -2.10 26.00
N ARG A 241 -11.41 -1.21 25.02
CA ARG A 241 -11.09 -1.54 23.62
C ARG A 241 -9.92 -0.70 23.12
N CYS A 242 -9.13 -1.30 22.25
CA CYS A 242 -8.10 -0.57 21.52
C CYS A 242 -8.69 0.09 20.27
N PRO A 243 -8.30 1.33 19.91
CA PRO A 243 -8.77 2.00 18.71
C PRO A 243 -8.43 1.22 17.45
N SER A 244 -9.34 1.18 16.48
CA SER A 244 -9.16 0.45 15.22
C SER A 244 -8.66 1.34 14.09
N GLN A 245 -8.99 2.62 14.13
CA GLN A 245 -8.65 3.59 13.09
C GLN A 245 -7.80 4.73 13.66
N HIS A 246 -6.92 5.30 12.84
CA HIS A 246 -6.08 6.45 13.19
C HIS A 246 -6.89 7.76 13.27
N THR A 247 -8.15 7.72 12.85
CA THR A 247 -9.13 8.80 12.92
C THR A 247 -10.08 8.66 14.11
N ASP A 248 -9.92 7.63 14.95
CA ASP A 248 -10.74 7.45 16.16
C ASP A 248 -10.48 8.58 17.19
N GLU A 249 -11.50 8.94 17.97
CA GLU A 249 -11.46 10.05 18.96
C GLU A 249 -10.31 9.93 19.99
N SER A 250 -9.94 8.71 20.37
CA SER A 250 -8.94 8.42 21.41
C SER A 250 -7.52 8.26 20.87
N ILE A 251 -7.27 8.79 19.67
CA ILE A 251 -5.96 8.78 19.03
C ILE A 251 -5.20 10.06 19.36
N THR A 252 -3.98 9.91 19.85
CA THR A 252 -3.06 11.02 20.07
C THR A 252 -2.13 11.15 18.86
N PRO A 253 -2.06 12.32 18.19
CA PRO A 253 -1.08 12.55 17.15
C PRO A 253 0.32 12.55 17.74
N GLY A 254 1.22 11.79 17.13
CA GLY A 254 2.63 11.70 17.50
C GLY A 254 3.52 12.49 16.54
N SER A 255 4.68 11.91 16.22
CA SER A 255 5.69 12.54 15.35
C SER A 255 5.22 12.66 13.90
N PHE A 256 5.64 13.74 13.25
CA PHE A 256 5.49 13.95 11.81
C PHE A 256 6.85 14.04 11.14
N PHE A 257 7.11 13.13 10.21
CA PHE A 257 8.32 13.07 9.39
C PHE A 257 8.01 13.73 8.04
N LYS A 258 8.50 14.96 7.86
CA LYS A 258 8.12 15.83 6.74
C LYS A 258 8.62 15.32 5.41
N GLU A 259 9.82 14.76 5.40
CA GLU A 259 10.54 14.28 4.21
C GLU A 259 9.77 13.15 3.51
N ASP A 260 9.13 12.27 4.29
CA ASP A 260 8.44 11.09 3.79
C ASP A 260 6.91 11.23 3.75
N HIS A 261 6.38 12.40 4.17
CA HIS A 261 4.95 12.62 4.39
C HIS A 261 4.31 11.56 5.32
N VAL A 262 5.05 11.16 6.37
CA VAL A 262 4.64 10.11 7.31
C VAL A 262 4.25 10.72 8.66
N LYS A 263 3.04 10.40 9.13
CA LYS A 263 2.55 10.73 10.48
C LYS A 263 2.44 9.46 11.31
N VAL A 264 2.87 9.55 12.57
CA VAL A 264 2.67 8.47 13.54
C VAL A 264 1.56 8.88 14.51
N PHE A 265 0.63 7.98 14.77
CA PHE A 265 -0.44 8.15 15.73
C PHE A 265 -0.43 7.04 16.77
N THR A 266 -0.83 7.38 17.99
CA THR A 266 -0.79 6.47 19.13
C THR A 266 -2.21 6.27 19.68
N GLY A 267 -2.64 5.02 19.76
CA GLY A 267 -3.92 4.64 20.34
C GLY A 267 -3.76 4.07 21.75
N PHE A 268 -4.65 4.47 22.65
CA PHE A 268 -4.70 4.00 24.04
C PHE A 268 -6.00 3.24 24.30
N CYS A 269 -5.97 2.32 25.27
CA CYS A 269 -7.16 1.60 25.69
C CYS A 269 -8.22 2.59 26.20
N GLN A 270 -9.43 2.52 25.65
CA GLN A 270 -10.57 3.35 26.03
C GLN A 270 -11.72 2.48 26.53
N PRO A 271 -12.65 2.99 27.34
CA PRO A 271 -13.88 2.26 27.69
C PRO A 271 -14.60 1.79 26.41
N ALA A 272 -15.09 0.55 26.41
CA ALA A 272 -15.96 0.09 25.34
C ALA A 272 -17.22 0.98 25.33
N LYS A 273 -17.53 1.63 24.19
CA LYS A 273 -18.81 2.32 24.04
C LYS A 273 -19.88 1.22 24.10
N ASN A 274 -20.69 1.20 25.16
CA ASN A 274 -21.90 0.37 25.19
C ASN A 274 -22.75 0.84 24.01
N ILE A 275 -22.89 -0.01 22.98
CA ILE A 275 -23.91 0.20 21.97
C ILE A 275 -25.23 0.06 22.73
N SER A 276 -25.84 1.17 23.10
CA SER A 276 -27.20 1.20 23.58
C SER A 276 -28.06 0.73 22.42
N VAL A 277 -28.39 -0.56 22.40
CA VAL A 277 -29.49 -1.09 21.62
C VAL A 277 -30.71 -0.29 22.05
N SER A 278 -31.16 0.65 21.21
CA SER A 278 -32.43 1.31 21.43
C SER A 278 -33.50 0.23 21.38
N PRO A 279 -34.38 0.10 22.39
CA PRO A 279 -35.49 -0.82 22.30
C PRO A 279 -36.38 -0.36 21.14
N VAL A 280 -36.49 -1.20 20.11
CA VAL A 280 -37.48 -1.04 19.06
C VAL A 280 -38.85 -1.10 19.75
N ALA A 281 -39.51 0.06 19.85
CA ALA A 281 -40.87 0.15 20.32
C ALA A 281 -41.77 -0.57 19.32
N TRP A 282 -42.26 -1.74 19.70
CA TRP A 282 -43.38 -2.39 19.01
C TRP A 282 -44.64 -1.62 19.40
N HIS A 283 -45.12 -0.76 18.50
CA HIS A 283 -46.49 -0.27 18.58
C HIS A 283 -47.43 -1.34 18.02
N SER A 284 -48.38 -1.72 18.87
CA SER A 284 -49.52 -2.60 18.60
C SER A 284 -50.55 -1.93 17.72
#